data_AF-A0A2T5CCL0-F1
#
_entry.id   AF-A0A2T5CCL0-F1
#
_cell.length_a   1.000
_cell.length_b   1.000
_cell.length_c   1.000
_cell.angle_alpha   90.00
_cell.angle_beta   90.00
_cell.angle_gamma   90.00
#
_symmetry.space_group_name_H-M   'P 1'
#
loop_
_entity.id
_entity.type
_entity.pdbx_description
1 polymer ?
#
loop_
_entity_poly.entity_id
_entity_poly.type
_entity_poly.pdbx_seq_one_letter_code
_entity_poly.pdbx_strand_id
1 'polypeptide(L)' 'MLDACREKPSITISELAGLIGISERSVQRNIQNLQKDGLLRRIGGRKEGRWEVME' A
#
# COMPACT_ATOMS: atom_id res chain seq x y z
N MET A 1 7.61 -3.21 2.73
CA MET A 1 6.47 -2.60 2.01
C MET A 1 5.20 -2.74 2.83
N LEU A 2 4.89 -3.93 3.33
CA LEU A 2 3.84 -4.13 4.33
C LEU A 2 4.09 -3.33 5.62
N ASP A 3 5.34 -3.24 6.09
CA ASP A 3 5.69 -2.45 7.28
C ASP A 3 5.32 -0.98 7.14
N ALA A 4 5.64 -0.36 5.99
CA ALA A 4 5.27 1.02 5.71
C ALA A 4 3.73 1.23 5.71
N CYS A 5 2.97 0.24 5.24
CA CYS A 5 1.50 0.26 5.34
C CYS A 5 1.00 0.06 6.78
N ARG A 6 1.73 -0.68 7.63
CA ARG A 6 1.39 -0.83 9.07
C ARG A 6 1.69 0.45 9.85
N GLU A 7 2.85 1.05 9.61
CA GLU A 7 3.28 2.28 10.28
C GLU A 7 2.44 3.49 9.86
N LYS A 8 2.12 3.59 8.56
CA LYS A 8 1.28 4.65 8.01
C LYS A 8 0.18 4.06 7.12
N PRO A 9 -0.97 3.67 7.68
CA PRO A 9 -2.09 3.13 6.91
C PRO A 9 -2.60 4.08 5.82
N SER A 10 -2.46 5.39 5.98
CA SER A 10 -2.86 6.39 4.98
C SER A 10 -1.84 6.63 3.87
N ILE A 11 -0.71 5.90 3.85
CA ILE A 11 0.38 6.15 2.90
C ILE A 11 -0.09 6.01 1.45
N THR A 12 0.31 6.98 0.63
CA THR A 12 -0.01 7.00 -0.80
C THR A 12 1.02 6.21 -1.60
N ILE A 13 0.67 5.85 -2.84
CA ILE A 13 1.58 5.15 -3.76
C ILE A 13 2.86 5.96 -4.01
N SER A 14 2.72 7.28 -4.19
CA SER A 14 3.86 8.19 -4.43
C SER A 14 4.78 8.29 -3.22
N GLU A 15 4.23 8.37 -2.01
CA GLU A 15 5.03 8.34 -0.77
C GLU A 15 5.75 7.00 -0.59
N LEU A 16 5.05 5.88 -0.86
CA LEU A 16 5.63 4.54 -0.76
C LEU A 16 6.76 4.34 -1.79
N ALA A 17 6.61 4.90 -2.99
CA ALA A 17 7.63 4.92 -4.03
C ALA A 17 8.87 5.69 -3.58
N GLY A 18 8.68 6.90 -3.02
CA GLY A 18 9.76 7.70 -2.48
C GLY A 18 10.46 7.06 -1.29
N LEU A 19 9.71 6.42 -0.38
CA LEU A 19 10.25 5.75 0.80
C LEU A 19 11.11 4.53 0.43
N ILE A 20 10.67 3.74 -0.56
CA ILE A 20 11.33 2.48 -0.95
C ILE A 20 12.40 2.72 -2.03
N GLY A 21 12.33 3.84 -2.75
CA GLY A 21 13.26 4.16 -3.84
C GLY A 21 12.96 3.41 -5.14
N ILE A 22 11.68 3.09 -5.41
CA ILE A 22 11.23 2.40 -6.63
C ILE A 22 10.17 3.22 -7.36
N SER A 23 9.90 2.89 -8.62
CA SER A 23 8.87 3.59 -9.39
C SER A 23 7.46 3.36 -8.83
N GLU A 24 6.56 4.35 -8.99
CA GLU A 24 5.15 4.21 -8.62
C GLU A 24 4.47 3.02 -9.33
N ARG A 25 4.86 2.73 -10.57
CA ARG A 25 4.37 1.55 -11.32
C ARG A 25 4.76 0.25 -10.63
N SER A 26 5.99 0.16 -10.13
CA SER A 26 6.46 -1.00 -9.36
C SER A 26 5.68 -1.13 -8.05
N VAL A 27 5.41 0.00 -7.38
CA VAL A 27 4.55 0.02 -6.18
C VAL A 27 3.15 -0.50 -6.47
N GLN A 28 2.50 0.00 -7.52
CA GLN A 28 1.17 -0.44 -7.92
C GLN A 28 1.11 -1.94 -8.20
N ARG A 29 2.10 -2.47 -8.93
CA ARG A 29 2.19 -3.91 -9.21
C ARG A 29 2.36 -4.71 -7.92
N ASN A 30 3.21 -4.26 -7.01
CA ASN A 30 3.41 -4.94 -5.73
C ASN A 30 2.14 -4.91 -4.88
N ILE A 31 1.45 -3.77 -4.79
CA ILE A 31 0.18 -3.65 -4.08
C ILE A 31 -0.88 -4.58 -4.69
N GLN A 32 -0.99 -4.63 -6.02
CA GLN A 32 -1.92 -5.55 -6.69
C GLN A 32 -1.62 -7.02 -6.35
N ASN A 33 -0.34 -7.41 -6.33
CA ASN A 33 0.05 -8.76 -5.93
C ASN A 33 -0.32 -9.03 -4.48
N LEU A 34 0.01 -8.12 -3.56
CA LEU A 34 -0.33 -8.26 -2.14
C LEU A 34 -1.85 -8.32 -1.90
N GLN A 35 -2.63 -7.57 -2.67
CA GLN A 35 -4.10 -7.64 -2.64
C GLN A 35 -4.61 -8.98 -3.17
N LYS A 36 -4.02 -9.48 -4.26
CA LYS A 36 -4.37 -10.77 -4.86
C LYS A 36 -4.03 -11.93 -3.90
N ASP A 37 -2.92 -11.82 -3.19
CA ASP A 37 -2.47 -12.80 -2.21
C ASP A 37 -3.25 -12.69 -0.89
N GLY A 38 -4.16 -11.70 -0.77
CA GLY A 38 -5.00 -11.50 0.40
C GLY A 38 -4.30 -10.83 1.59
N LEU A 39 -3.05 -10.41 1.43
CA LEU A 39 -2.20 -9.84 2.48
C LEU A 39 -2.43 -8.33 2.72
N LEU A 40 -3.03 -7.65 1.75
CA LEU A 40 -3.25 -6.20 1.82
C LEU A 40 -4.63 -5.84 1.29
N ARG A 41 -5.31 -4.90 1.93
CA ARG A 41 -6.60 -4.36 1.47
C ARG A 41 -6.65 -2.85 1.66
N ARG A 42 -7.36 -2.14 0.78
CA ARG A 42 -7.69 -0.72 0.99
C ARG A 42 -9.10 -0.64 1.58
N ILE A 43 -9.21 -0.12 2.79
CA ILE A 43 -10.48 0.08 3.50
C ILE A 43 -10.79 1.58 3.53
N GLY A 44 -12.03 1.95 3.19
CA GLY A 44 -12.50 3.34 3.23
C GLY A 44 -12.66 3.99 1.85
N GLY A 45 -13.28 5.17 1.84
CA GLY A 45 -13.59 5.93 0.63
C GLY A 45 -12.42 6.74 0.07
N ARG A 46 -12.68 7.53 -0.96
CA ARG A 46 -11.65 8.31 -1.69
C ARG A 46 -10.83 9.25 -0.78
N LYS A 47 -11.41 9.76 0.31
CA LYS A 47 -10.79 10.72 1.24
C LYS A 47 -10.16 10.09 2.49
N GLU A 48 -10.61 8.91 2.90
CA GLU A 48 -10.24 8.27 4.17
C GLU A 48 -9.74 6.82 3.98
N GLY A 49 -9.39 6.47 2.75
CA GLY A 49 -8.93 5.12 2.40
C GLY A 49 -7.58 4.81 3.04
N ARG A 50 -7.55 3.83 3.95
CA ARG A 50 -6.35 3.31 4.61
C ARG A 50 -6.01 1.90 4.11
N TRP A 51 -4.73 1.55 4.14
CA TRP A 51 -4.24 0.20 3.95
C TRP A 51 -4.41 -0.62 5.22
N GLU A 52 -4.93 -1.82 5.06
CA GLU A 52 -5.09 -2.82 6.10
C GLU A 52 -4.25 -4.02 5.70
N VAL A 53 -3.30 -4.40 6.56
CA VAL A 53 -2.46 -5.58 6.37
C VAL A 53 -3.15 -6.75 7.05
N MET A 54 -3.49 -7.77 6.28
CA MET A 54 -4.10 -9.01 6.75
C MET A 54 -2.94 -9.98 7.01
N GLU A 55 -2.69 -10.33 8.27
CA GLU A 55 -1.76 -11.40 8.67
C GLU A 55 -2.53 -12.66 9.04
#